data_AF-A0A967Z7W7-F1
#
_entry.id   AF-A0A967Z7W7-F1
#
_cell.length_a   1.000
_cell.length_b   1.000
_cell.length_c   1.000
_cell.angle_alpha   90.00
_cell.angle_beta   90.00
_cell.angle_gamma   90.00
#
_symmetry.space_group_name_H-M   'P 1'
#
loop_
_entity.id
_entity.type
_entity.pdbx_description
1 polymer ?
#
loop_
_entity_poly.entity_id
_entity_poly.type
_entity_poly.pdbx_seq_one_letter_code
_entity_poly.pdbx_strand_id
1 'polypeptide(L)'
;MTLGWTLFVLILLVGNLTVVSLLILWFTRMKATEGDTTGHVWDGDVVEGNNPMPRWWLGLFWLTIIWGIVFFVLYPSLGSWSLTGWSQIGQYDEEVAAAEEIYGEIFAGFGATPVAELSGDPAALSAGRNLFVNNCATCHGTDGRGARGYPNLADDEWQWGSAPEQIVASITNGRTGVMPPFGQSFDDETIDLLVDYVQSLAGRDIDAERVAT
;
A
#
# COMPACT_ATOMS: atom_id res chain seq x y z
N MET A 1 27.12 5.72 3.69
CA MET A 1 27.68 6.30 2.44
C MET A 1 29.16 6.56 2.64
N THR A 2 29.99 6.39 1.60
CA THR A 2 31.42 6.75 1.71
C THR A 2 31.58 8.27 1.70
N LEU A 3 32.67 8.77 2.29
CA LEU A 3 32.98 10.20 2.31
C LEU A 3 33.02 10.80 0.89
N GLY A 4 33.55 10.06 -0.09
CA GLY A 4 33.61 10.50 -1.49
C GLY A 4 32.23 10.79 -2.09
N TRP A 5 31.25 9.91 -1.84
CA TRP A 5 29.88 10.11 -2.33
C TRP A 5 29.17 11.26 -1.61
N THR A 6 29.39 11.40 -0.30
CA THR A 6 28.83 12.53 0.46
C THR A 6 29.34 13.87 -0.07
N LEU A 7 30.65 13.99 -0.33
CA LEU A 7 31.24 15.20 -0.88
C LEU A 7 30.75 15.48 -2.30
N PHE A 8 30.62 14.45 -3.14
CA PHE A 8 30.09 14.59 -4.50
C PHE A 8 28.68 15.20 -4.50
N VAL A 9 27.76 14.67 -3.69
CA VAL A 9 26.39 15.18 -3.58
C VAL A 9 26.38 16.60 -3.01
N LEU A 10 27.17 16.86 -1.96
CA LEU A 10 27.27 18.19 -1.35
C LEU A 10 27.75 19.25 -2.34
N ILE A 11 28.78 18.94 -3.14
CA ILE A 11 29.33 19.87 -4.14
C ILE A 11 28.27 20.18 -5.20
N LEU A 12 27.56 19.18 -5.72
CA LEU A 12 26.51 19.40 -6.71
C LEU A 12 25.35 20.21 -6.15
N LEU A 13 24.94 19.93 -4.91
CA LEU A 13 23.85 20.64 -4.24
C LEU A 13 24.20 22.13 -4.02
N VAL A 14 25.33 22.40 -3.37
CA VAL A 14 25.79 23.77 -3.09
C VAL A 14 26.09 24.51 -4.40
N GLY A 15 26.70 23.82 -5.37
CA GLY A 15 26.95 24.36 -6.70
C GLY A 15 25.66 24.76 -7.41
N ASN A 16 24.63 23.91 -7.40
CA ASN A 16 23.33 24.22 -7.99
C ASN A 16 22.67 25.43 -7.32
N LEU A 17 22.57 25.44 -5.99
CA LEU A 17 21.99 26.57 -5.25
C LEU A 17 22.73 27.88 -5.52
N THR A 18 24.07 27.81 -5.61
CA THR A 18 24.91 28.97 -5.93
C THR A 18 24.63 29.47 -7.35
N VAL A 19 24.62 28.58 -8.35
CA VAL A 19 24.35 28.93 -9.74
C VAL A 19 22.96 29.53 -9.89
N VAL A 20 21.93 28.91 -9.31
CA VAL A 20 20.56 29.42 -9.34
C VAL A 20 20.48 30.80 -8.69
N SER A 21 21.10 30.98 -7.53
CA SER A 21 21.17 32.28 -6.84
C SER A 21 21.85 33.35 -7.71
N LEU A 22 22.97 33.01 -8.35
CA LEU A 22 23.69 33.91 -9.25
C LEU A 22 22.88 34.24 -10.50
N LEU A 23 22.15 33.27 -11.07
CA LEU A 23 21.25 33.50 -12.20
C LEU A 23 20.15 34.48 -11.82
N ILE A 24 19.48 34.29 -10.69
CA ILE A 24 18.45 35.24 -10.22
C ILE A 24 19.04 36.64 -10.07
N LEU A 25 20.24 36.77 -9.48
CA LEU A 25 20.92 38.05 -9.34
C LEU A 25 21.40 38.64 -10.67
N TRP A 26 21.64 37.83 -11.69
CA TRP A 26 21.99 38.27 -13.04
C TRP A 26 20.75 38.76 -13.78
N PHE A 27 19.69 37.95 -13.83
CA PHE A 27 18.43 38.27 -14.49
C PHE A 27 17.73 39.50 -13.87
N THR A 28 17.80 39.68 -12.55
CA THR A 28 17.25 40.87 -11.88
C THR A 28 18.01 42.16 -12.18
N ARG A 29 19.25 42.07 -12.69
CA ARG A 29 20.06 43.23 -13.12
C ARG A 29 19.89 43.57 -14.59
N MET A 30 19.24 42.72 -15.37
CA MET A 30 19.01 42.99 -16.79
C MET A 30 17.98 44.10 -16.96
N LYS A 31 18.13 44.88 -18.04
CA LYS A 31 17.24 46.00 -18.33
C LYS A 31 15.87 45.47 -18.75
N ALA A 32 14.88 45.67 -17.89
CA ALA A 32 13.49 45.40 -18.16
C ALA A 32 12.71 46.72 -18.06
N THR A 33 11.88 47.00 -19.05
CA THR A 33 10.99 48.17 -19.07
C THR A 33 9.58 47.66 -19.22
N GLU A 34 8.69 48.06 -18.32
CA GLU A 34 7.30 47.66 -18.39
C GLU A 34 6.65 48.18 -19.68
N GLY A 35 6.06 47.27 -20.48
CA GLY A 35 5.44 47.59 -21.76
C GLY A 35 6.36 47.53 -22.99
N ASP A 36 7.68 47.37 -22.82
CA ASP A 36 8.59 47.10 -23.95
C ASP A 36 8.46 45.64 -24.42
N THR A 37 8.70 45.39 -25.71
CA THR A 37 8.76 44.03 -26.30
C THR A 37 10.19 43.66 -26.71
N THR A 38 10.50 42.36 -26.83
CA THR A 38 11.82 41.86 -27.26
C THR A 38 12.13 42.08 -28.75
N GLY A 39 11.17 42.57 -29.54
CA GLY A 39 11.36 42.98 -30.94
C GLY A 39 11.13 41.88 -31.98
N HIS A 40 10.93 40.63 -31.55
CA HIS A 40 10.54 39.53 -32.44
C HIS A 40 9.04 39.27 -32.37
N VAL A 41 8.43 38.99 -33.52
CA VAL A 41 7.02 38.60 -33.64
C VAL A 41 6.97 37.13 -34.03
N TRP A 42 6.20 36.37 -33.27
CA TRP A 42 5.96 34.95 -33.47
C TRP A 42 4.50 34.77 -33.89
N ASP A 43 4.24 33.89 -34.86
CA ASP A 43 2.89 33.53 -35.31
C ASP A 43 1.97 34.73 -35.66
N GLY A 44 2.55 35.80 -36.22
CA GLY A 44 1.83 36.97 -36.73
C GLY A 44 1.47 38.04 -35.68
N ASP A 45 1.14 37.67 -34.45
CA ASP A 45 0.70 38.62 -33.41
C ASP A 45 1.28 38.38 -32.00
N VAL A 46 2.00 37.27 -31.77
CA VAL A 46 2.58 36.97 -30.45
C VAL A 46 3.92 37.70 -30.29
N VAL A 47 4.03 38.51 -29.25
CA VAL A 47 5.26 39.21 -28.85
C VAL A 47 5.59 38.92 -27.39
N GLU A 48 6.88 38.85 -27.07
CA GLU A 48 7.34 38.66 -25.70
C GLU A 48 7.57 40.01 -25.02
N GLY A 49 6.94 40.22 -23.86
CA GLY A 49 7.09 41.43 -23.06
C GLY A 49 8.38 41.41 -22.22
N ASN A 50 9.14 42.50 -22.24
CA ASN A 50 10.37 42.67 -21.46
C ASN A 50 10.08 43.27 -20.07
N ASN A 51 9.13 42.68 -19.35
CA ASN A 51 8.70 43.17 -18.04
C ASN A 51 9.65 42.69 -16.92
N PRO A 52 9.87 43.49 -15.86
CA PRO A 52 10.62 43.02 -14.71
C PRO A 52 9.86 41.91 -13.99
N MET A 53 10.60 40.96 -13.41
CA MET A 53 9.99 39.90 -12.61
C MET A 53 9.21 40.50 -11.42
N PRO A 54 8.00 39.99 -11.12
CA PRO A 54 7.24 40.48 -9.98
C PRO A 54 7.99 40.32 -8.66
N ARG A 55 8.03 41.38 -7.84
CA ARG A 55 8.78 41.38 -6.56
C ARG A 55 8.33 40.30 -5.59
N TRP A 56 7.02 40.03 -5.54
CA TRP A 56 6.45 38.98 -4.70
C TRP A 56 6.92 37.59 -5.15
N TRP A 57 7.02 37.36 -6.46
CA TRP A 57 7.47 36.10 -7.04
C TRP A 57 8.95 35.87 -6.71
N LEU A 58 9.78 36.91 -6.85
CA LEU A 58 11.19 36.85 -6.43
C LEU A 58 11.34 36.58 -4.94
N GLY A 59 10.53 37.24 -4.11
CA GLY A 59 10.51 36.99 -2.66
C GLY A 59 10.18 35.54 -2.33
N LEU A 60 9.17 34.97 -3.00
CA LEU A 60 8.79 33.56 -2.84
C LEU A 60 9.90 32.61 -3.30
N PHE A 61 10.55 32.90 -4.43
CA PHE A 61 11.68 32.09 -4.93
C PHE A 61 12.85 32.08 -3.94
N TRP A 62 13.21 33.23 -3.37
CA TRP A 62 14.25 33.27 -2.34
C TRP A 62 13.84 32.55 -1.06
N LEU A 63 12.57 32.64 -0.68
CA LEU A 63 12.04 31.92 0.47
C LEU A 63 12.15 30.41 0.31
N THR A 64 11.89 29.85 -0.89
CA THR A 64 12.04 28.40 -1.12
C THR A 64 13.51 27.96 -1.07
N ILE A 65 14.45 28.78 -1.57
CA ILE A 65 15.89 28.51 -1.41
C ILE A 65 16.27 28.48 0.07
N ILE A 66 15.89 29.50 0.83
CA ILE A 66 16.19 29.59 2.27
C ILE A 66 15.58 28.39 3.02
N TRP A 67 14.31 28.07 2.73
CA TRP A 67 13.63 26.93 3.33
C TRP A 67 14.33 25.62 3.00
N GLY A 68 14.74 25.40 1.76
CA GLY A 68 15.51 24.22 1.35
C GLY A 68 16.82 24.08 2.13
N ILE A 69 17.57 25.18 2.29
CA ILE A 69 18.80 25.19 3.08
C ILE A 69 18.52 24.82 4.55
N VAL A 70 17.50 25.42 5.16
CA VAL A 70 17.07 25.09 6.53
C VAL A 70 16.71 23.61 6.64
N PHE A 71 15.94 23.09 5.69
CA PHE A 71 15.54 21.69 5.67
C PHE A 71 16.74 20.74 5.55
N PHE A 72 17.72 21.05 4.70
CA PHE A 72 18.93 20.24 4.52
C PHE A 72 19.83 20.19 5.77
N VAL A 73 19.74 21.21 6.63
CA VAL A 73 20.43 21.23 7.93
C VAL A 73 19.65 20.41 8.96
N LEU A 74 18.33 20.54 8.97
CA LEU A 74 17.47 19.86 9.95
C LEU A 74 17.34 18.36 9.69
N TYR A 75 17.31 17.92 8.43
CA TYR A 75 17.00 16.56 8.01
C TYR A 75 18.13 15.94 7.17
N PRO A 76 18.27 14.60 7.16
CA PRO A 76 19.39 13.92 6.51
C PRO A 76 19.35 14.13 4.99
N SER A 77 20.14 15.10 4.53
CA SER A 77 20.24 15.51 3.13
C SER A 77 21.70 15.55 2.66
N LEU A 78 22.63 15.75 3.59
CA LEU A 78 24.07 15.79 3.37
C LEU A 78 24.72 14.46 3.78
N GLY A 79 24.16 13.36 3.30
CA GLY A 79 24.48 12.00 3.75
C GLY A 79 23.59 11.58 4.93
N SER A 80 24.15 10.89 5.92
CA SER A 80 23.41 10.40 7.10
C SER A 80 23.32 11.41 8.24
N TRP A 81 23.94 12.58 8.09
CA TRP A 81 23.96 13.61 9.13
C TRP A 81 22.73 14.52 9.03
N SER A 82 22.17 14.89 10.18
CA SER A 82 21.14 15.90 10.34
C SER A 82 21.26 16.54 11.74
N LEU A 83 20.78 17.77 11.90
CA LEU A 83 20.78 18.43 13.22
C LEU A 83 19.80 17.77 14.20
N THR A 84 18.68 17.26 13.69
CA THR A 84 17.63 16.63 14.50
C THR A 84 17.96 15.18 14.87
N GLY A 85 18.92 14.54 14.19
CA GLY A 85 19.13 13.10 14.30
C GLY A 85 18.01 12.25 13.68
N TRP A 86 17.04 12.88 13.01
CA TRP A 86 15.87 12.19 12.44
C TRP A 86 16.28 11.18 11.37
N SER A 87 15.59 10.04 11.36
CA SER A 87 15.59 9.07 10.27
C SER A 87 14.21 8.44 10.12
N GLN A 88 13.85 8.03 8.91
CA GLN A 88 12.57 7.36 8.65
C GLN A 88 12.40 6.05 9.45
N ILE A 89 13.50 5.34 9.71
CA ILE A 89 13.48 4.08 10.49
C ILE A 89 13.25 4.42 11.97
N GLY A 90 13.97 5.40 12.51
CA GLY A 90 13.77 5.83 13.89
C GLY A 90 12.35 6.35 14.15
N GLN A 91 11.79 7.12 13.22
CA GLN A 91 10.39 7.56 13.32
C GLN A 91 9.42 6.37 13.29
N TYR A 92 9.64 5.40 12.39
CA TYR A 92 8.83 4.19 12.33
C TYR A 92 8.90 3.40 13.65
N ASP A 93 10.11 3.23 14.21
CA ASP A 93 10.30 2.52 15.47
C ASP A 93 9.59 3.24 16.63
N GLU A 94 9.64 4.58 16.67
CA GLU A 94 8.91 5.40 17.65
C GLU A 94 7.39 5.26 17.49
N GLU A 95 6.87 5.29 16.26
CA GLU A 95 5.45 5.14 15.97
C GLU A 95 4.94 3.73 16.33
N VAL A 96 5.71 2.69 16.03
CA VAL A 96 5.39 1.30 16.41
C VAL A 96 5.44 1.13 17.92
N ALA A 97 6.46 1.67 18.61
CA ALA A 97 6.55 1.58 20.06
C ALA A 97 5.38 2.30 20.75
N ALA A 98 4.99 3.48 20.27
CA ALA A 98 3.82 4.20 20.76
C ALA A 98 2.52 3.41 20.52
N ALA A 99 2.39 2.75 19.36
CA ALA A 99 1.26 1.87 19.08
C ALA A 99 1.25 0.63 19.99
N GLU A 100 2.41 0.04 20.28
CA GLU A 100 2.54 -1.11 21.19
C GLU A 100 2.22 -0.73 22.64
N GLU A 101 2.58 0.47 23.10
CA GLU A 101 2.17 0.96 24.42
C GLU A 101 0.64 1.06 24.57
N ILE A 102 -0.05 1.48 23.50
CA ILE A 102 -1.51 1.65 23.51
C ILE A 102 -2.24 0.32 23.29
N TYR A 103 -1.80 -0.49 22.34
CA TYR A 103 -2.53 -1.66 21.86
C TYR A 103 -1.95 -2.99 22.35
N GLY A 104 -0.70 -3.01 22.81
CA GLY A 104 0.03 -4.24 23.15
C GLY A 104 -0.65 -5.02 24.27
N GLU A 105 -1.06 -4.37 25.35
CA GLU A 105 -1.76 -5.03 26.46
C GLU A 105 -3.12 -5.59 26.02
N ILE A 106 -3.85 -4.87 25.16
CA ILE A 106 -5.14 -5.30 24.62
C ILE A 106 -4.96 -6.59 23.80
N PHE A 107 -4.02 -6.58 22.85
CA PHE A 107 -3.76 -7.76 22.02
C PHE A 107 -3.10 -8.91 22.79
N ALA A 108 -2.31 -8.64 23.82
CA ALA A 108 -1.78 -9.65 24.73
C ALA A 108 -2.92 -10.35 25.51
N GLY A 109 -3.91 -9.58 25.98
CA GLY A 109 -5.12 -10.11 26.60
C GLY A 109 -5.91 -11.01 25.65
N PHE A 110 -6.12 -10.57 24.40
CA PHE A 110 -6.75 -11.41 23.38
C PHE A 110 -5.95 -12.67 23.08
N GLY A 111 -4.62 -12.58 22.97
CA GLY A 111 -3.74 -13.71 22.67
C GLY A 111 -3.66 -14.76 23.79
N ALA A 112 -3.91 -14.37 25.04
CA ALA A 112 -3.97 -15.28 26.18
C ALA A 112 -5.33 -16.01 26.31
N THR A 113 -6.37 -15.50 25.65
CA THR A 113 -7.74 -16.01 25.78
C THR A 113 -8.01 -17.09 24.71
N PRO A 114 -8.56 -18.27 25.08
CA PRO A 114 -8.92 -19.29 24.09
C PRO A 114 -9.93 -18.75 23.05
N VAL A 115 -9.76 -19.12 21.77
CA VAL A 115 -10.58 -18.60 20.66
C VAL A 115 -12.08 -18.81 20.87
N ALA A 116 -12.48 -19.93 21.46
CA ALA A 116 -13.88 -20.22 21.76
C ALA A 116 -14.50 -19.16 22.70
N GLU A 117 -13.75 -18.69 23.69
CA GLU A 117 -14.18 -17.63 24.60
C GLU A 117 -14.06 -16.25 23.93
N LEU A 118 -12.96 -16.00 23.23
CA LEU A 118 -12.68 -14.75 22.55
C LEU A 118 -13.74 -14.39 21.49
N SER A 119 -14.33 -15.41 20.84
CA SER A 119 -15.40 -15.22 19.86
C SER A 119 -16.69 -14.62 20.44
N GLY A 120 -16.86 -14.62 21.77
CA GLY A 120 -17.97 -13.97 22.46
C GLY A 120 -17.69 -12.52 22.87
N ASP A 121 -16.45 -12.04 22.78
CA ASP A 121 -16.07 -10.68 23.21
C ASP A 121 -16.36 -9.65 22.08
N PRO A 122 -17.26 -8.67 22.30
CA PRO A 122 -17.55 -7.64 21.31
C PRO A 122 -16.34 -6.81 20.87
N ALA A 123 -15.38 -6.57 21.77
CA ALA A 123 -14.17 -5.82 21.46
C ALA A 123 -13.25 -6.62 20.53
N ALA A 124 -13.06 -7.91 20.83
CA ALA A 124 -12.29 -8.83 20.00
C ALA A 124 -12.94 -9.03 18.61
N LEU A 125 -14.28 -9.16 18.55
CA LEU A 125 -15.02 -9.25 17.29
C LEU A 125 -14.90 -8.00 16.44
N SER A 126 -14.89 -6.81 17.05
CA SER A 126 -14.69 -5.53 16.34
C SER A 126 -13.28 -5.46 15.73
N ALA A 127 -12.25 -5.80 16.53
CA ALA A 127 -10.87 -5.87 16.06
C ALA A 127 -10.71 -6.92 14.94
N GLY A 128 -11.26 -8.12 15.14
CA GLY A 128 -11.26 -9.21 14.18
C GLY A 128 -11.96 -8.84 12.87
N ARG A 129 -13.07 -8.10 12.92
CA ARG A 129 -13.76 -7.58 11.73
C ARG A 129 -12.88 -6.62 10.94
N ASN A 130 -12.19 -5.70 11.60
CA ASN A 130 -11.25 -4.79 10.92
C ASN A 130 -10.11 -5.57 10.27
N LEU A 131 -9.55 -6.58 10.95
CA LEU A 131 -8.54 -7.45 10.37
C LEU A 131 -9.08 -8.24 9.18
N PHE A 132 -10.30 -8.75 9.26
CA PHE A 132 -10.96 -9.50 8.19
C PHE A 132 -11.15 -8.63 6.93
N VAL A 133 -11.64 -7.41 7.08
CA VAL A 133 -11.85 -6.49 5.94
C VAL A 133 -10.54 -6.15 5.24
N ASN A 134 -9.46 -5.92 5.99
CA ASN A 134 -8.17 -5.55 5.42
C ASN A 134 -7.41 -6.72 4.79
N ASN A 135 -7.56 -7.94 5.33
CA ASN A 135 -6.69 -9.07 4.96
C ASN A 135 -7.42 -10.24 4.29
N CYS A 136 -8.74 -10.38 4.46
CA CYS A 136 -9.48 -11.58 4.06
C CYS A 136 -10.62 -11.29 3.06
N ALA A 137 -11.25 -10.12 3.17
CA ALA A 137 -12.46 -9.79 2.41
C ALA A 137 -12.25 -9.74 0.88
N THR A 138 -11.03 -9.49 0.42
CA THR A 138 -10.69 -9.52 -1.02
C THR A 138 -11.02 -10.88 -1.65
N CYS A 139 -10.85 -11.97 -0.90
CA CYS A 139 -11.12 -13.33 -1.37
C CYS A 139 -12.45 -13.87 -0.83
N HIS A 140 -12.73 -13.64 0.45
CA HIS A 140 -13.90 -14.19 1.13
C HIS A 140 -15.13 -13.28 1.12
N GLY A 141 -15.08 -12.17 0.40
CA GLY A 141 -16.16 -11.16 0.38
C GLY A 141 -16.21 -10.34 1.67
N THR A 142 -16.83 -9.16 1.60
CA THR A 142 -16.96 -8.25 2.76
C THR A 142 -17.86 -8.79 3.86
N ASP A 143 -18.78 -9.70 3.52
CA ASP A 143 -19.70 -10.36 4.45
C ASP A 143 -19.27 -11.80 4.79
N GLY A 144 -18.08 -12.22 4.35
CA GLY A 144 -17.54 -13.55 4.61
C GLY A 144 -18.16 -14.67 3.77
N ARG A 145 -19.04 -14.36 2.80
CA ARG A 145 -19.75 -15.38 2.01
C ARG A 145 -18.98 -15.99 0.85
N GLY A 146 -17.75 -15.55 0.64
CA GLY A 146 -16.91 -16.07 -0.42
C GLY A 146 -17.36 -15.65 -1.82
N ALA A 147 -16.81 -16.37 -2.80
CA ALA A 147 -17.10 -16.22 -4.21
C ALA A 147 -16.78 -17.56 -4.91
N ARG A 148 -17.02 -17.66 -6.22
CA ARG A 148 -16.59 -18.87 -6.95
C ARG A 148 -15.09 -19.08 -6.79
N GLY A 149 -14.69 -20.22 -6.23
CA GLY A 149 -13.29 -20.56 -5.93
C GLY A 149 -12.82 -20.18 -4.52
N TYR A 150 -13.63 -19.47 -3.72
CA TYR A 150 -13.31 -19.07 -2.36
C TYR A 150 -14.43 -19.49 -1.39
N PRO A 151 -14.11 -20.21 -0.31
CA PRO A 151 -15.11 -20.70 0.66
C PRO A 151 -15.96 -19.59 1.28
N ASN A 152 -17.22 -19.93 1.56
CA ASN A 152 -18.07 -19.19 2.48
C ASN A 152 -17.60 -19.50 3.91
N LEU A 153 -17.33 -18.47 4.70
CA LEU A 153 -16.89 -18.58 6.10
C LEU A 153 -18.00 -18.27 7.10
N ALA A 154 -19.19 -17.93 6.61
CA ALA A 154 -20.36 -17.54 7.40
C ALA A 154 -21.44 -18.64 7.46
N ASP A 155 -21.20 -19.80 6.84
CA ASP A 155 -22.08 -20.97 6.94
C ASP A 155 -21.47 -22.05 7.86
N ASP A 156 -22.18 -23.17 7.97
CA ASP A 156 -21.81 -24.31 8.80
C ASP A 156 -21.00 -25.37 8.02
N GLU A 157 -20.54 -25.08 6.79
CA GLU A 157 -19.87 -26.04 5.91
C GLU A 157 -18.35 -25.82 5.85
N TRP A 158 -17.59 -26.70 6.53
CA TRP A 158 -16.14 -26.53 6.70
C TRP A 158 -15.32 -27.65 6.04
N GLN A 159 -14.59 -27.30 4.99
CA GLN A 159 -13.74 -28.26 4.25
C GLN A 159 -12.60 -28.85 5.09
N TRP A 160 -12.03 -28.05 5.99
CA TRP A 160 -10.86 -28.40 6.81
C TRP A 160 -11.19 -28.53 8.32
N GLY A 161 -12.50 -28.62 8.62
CA GLY A 161 -13.03 -28.69 9.98
C GLY A 161 -13.31 -27.31 10.61
N SER A 162 -14.29 -27.29 11.52
CA SER A 162 -14.85 -26.07 12.15
C SER A 162 -14.38 -25.84 13.58
N ALA A 163 -13.55 -26.73 14.15
CA ALA A 163 -13.04 -26.53 15.50
C ALA A 163 -12.10 -25.30 15.53
N PRO A 164 -12.08 -24.52 16.62
CA PRO A 164 -11.27 -23.30 16.71
C PRO A 164 -9.80 -23.52 16.35
N GLU A 165 -9.21 -24.64 16.78
CA GLU A 165 -7.82 -24.99 16.49
C GLU A 165 -7.59 -25.28 14.99
N GLN A 166 -8.59 -25.85 14.31
CA GLN A 166 -8.53 -26.15 12.87
C GLN A 166 -8.65 -24.87 12.03
N ILE A 167 -9.47 -23.92 12.48
CA ILE A 167 -9.61 -22.59 11.86
C ILE A 167 -8.31 -21.81 12.03
N VAL A 168 -7.78 -21.75 13.27
CA VAL A 168 -6.48 -21.10 13.54
C VAL A 168 -5.38 -21.71 12.67
N ALA A 169 -5.29 -23.04 12.59
CA ALA A 169 -4.30 -23.71 11.74
C ALA A 169 -4.45 -23.35 10.26
N SER A 170 -5.68 -23.15 9.78
CA SER A 170 -5.94 -22.74 8.40
C SER A 170 -5.50 -21.29 8.13
N ILE A 171 -5.65 -20.40 9.11
CA ILE A 171 -5.23 -18.99 9.01
C ILE A 171 -3.70 -18.86 9.11
N THR A 172 -3.07 -19.56 10.05
CA THR A 172 -1.64 -19.39 10.35
C THR A 172 -0.74 -20.15 9.37
N ASN A 173 -1.14 -21.36 8.96
CA ASN A 173 -0.31 -22.23 8.11
C ASN A 173 -0.79 -22.27 6.67
N GLY A 174 -1.99 -21.76 6.38
CA GLY A 174 -2.65 -21.92 5.09
C GLY A 174 -3.18 -23.35 4.85
N ARG A 175 -3.89 -23.52 3.74
CA ARG A 175 -4.42 -24.80 3.26
C ARG A 175 -4.25 -24.92 1.75
N THR A 176 -3.99 -26.13 1.27
CA THR A 176 -3.91 -26.43 -0.17
C THR A 176 -4.79 -27.64 -0.45
N GLY A 177 -5.92 -27.42 -1.12
CA GLY A 177 -6.75 -28.49 -1.67
C GLY A 177 -6.19 -28.95 -3.01
N VAL A 178 -6.02 -30.26 -3.18
CA VAL A 178 -5.60 -30.87 -4.45
C VAL A 178 -6.65 -31.89 -4.85
N MET A 179 -7.44 -31.56 -5.88
CA MET A 179 -8.30 -32.53 -6.56
C MET A 179 -7.49 -33.15 -7.71
N PRO A 180 -7.18 -34.46 -7.67
CA PRO A 180 -6.45 -35.11 -8.75
C PRO A 180 -7.22 -35.05 -10.08
N PRO A 181 -6.54 -34.87 -11.22
CA PRO A 181 -7.19 -34.93 -12.52
C PRO A 181 -7.55 -36.38 -12.86
N PHE A 182 -8.82 -36.62 -13.17
CA PHE A 182 -9.31 -37.96 -13.53
C PHE A 182 -9.41 -38.22 -15.05
N GLY A 183 -9.17 -37.22 -15.90
CA GLY A 183 -9.34 -37.32 -17.36
C GLY A 183 -8.38 -38.25 -18.11
N GLN A 184 -7.34 -38.78 -17.46
CA GLN A 184 -6.51 -39.85 -18.03
C GLN A 184 -6.85 -41.24 -17.46
N SER A 185 -7.65 -41.29 -16.39
CA SER A 185 -8.02 -42.52 -15.71
C SER A 185 -9.39 -43.03 -16.16
N PHE A 186 -10.28 -42.14 -16.60
CA PHE A 186 -11.63 -42.43 -17.04
C PHE A 186 -11.90 -41.79 -18.40
N ASP A 187 -12.79 -42.40 -19.19
CA ASP A 187 -13.33 -41.80 -20.40
C ASP A 187 -14.43 -40.77 -20.08
N ASP A 188 -14.84 -40.01 -21.10
CA ASP A 188 -15.81 -38.92 -20.95
C ASP A 188 -17.17 -39.44 -20.42
N GLU A 189 -17.61 -40.61 -20.88
CA GLU A 189 -18.87 -41.22 -20.44
C GLU A 189 -18.83 -41.59 -18.95
N THR A 190 -17.72 -42.17 -18.48
CA THR A 190 -17.54 -42.48 -17.06
C THR A 190 -17.46 -41.20 -16.21
N ILE A 191 -16.83 -40.13 -16.72
CA ILE A 191 -16.78 -38.84 -16.01
C ILE A 191 -18.18 -38.25 -15.86
N ASP A 192 -19.00 -38.27 -16.92
CA ASP A 192 -20.37 -37.78 -16.88
C ASP A 192 -21.22 -38.56 -15.86
N LEU A 193 -21.11 -39.89 -15.85
CA LEU A 193 -21.78 -40.74 -14.86
C LEU A 193 -21.33 -40.43 -13.42
N LEU A 194 -20.04 -40.21 -13.20
CA LEU A 194 -19.50 -39.80 -11.89
C LEU A 194 -20.05 -38.44 -11.44
N VAL A 195 -20.15 -37.48 -12.36
CA VAL A 195 -20.72 -36.16 -12.08
C VAL A 195 -22.20 -36.27 -11.72
N ASP A 196 -22.97 -37.06 -12.45
CA ASP A 196 -24.39 -37.32 -12.17
C ASP A 196 -24.57 -37.99 -10.80
N TYR A 197 -23.75 -38.99 -10.49
CA TYR A 197 -23.76 -39.66 -9.20
C TYR A 197 -23.46 -38.67 -8.06
N VAL A 198 -22.41 -37.86 -8.15
CA VAL A 198 -22.07 -36.85 -7.13
C VAL A 198 -23.17 -35.80 -6.97
N GLN A 199 -23.81 -35.37 -8.06
CA GLN A 199 -24.94 -34.44 -8.00
C GLN A 199 -26.16 -35.06 -7.32
N SER A 200 -26.40 -36.37 -7.51
CA SER A 200 -27.49 -37.07 -6.82
C SER A 200 -27.25 -37.16 -5.31
N LEU A 201 -26.00 -37.33 -4.86
CA LEU A 201 -25.63 -37.27 -3.44
C LEU A 201 -25.88 -35.88 -2.83
N ALA A 202 -25.76 -34.83 -3.64
CA ALA A 202 -26.09 -33.46 -3.25
C ALA A 202 -27.59 -33.15 -3.30
N GLY A 203 -28.45 -34.14 -3.57
CA GLY A 203 -29.91 -34.00 -3.60
C GLY A 203 -30.44 -33.22 -4.81
N ARG A 204 -29.67 -33.12 -5.90
CA ARG A 204 -30.14 -32.52 -7.15
C ARG A 204 -31.04 -33.49 -7.92
N ASP A 205 -32.01 -32.93 -8.64
CA ASP A 205 -32.88 -33.71 -9.53
C ASP A 205 -32.06 -34.13 -10.77
N ILE A 206 -31.79 -35.43 -10.86
CA ILE A 206 -30.98 -36.06 -11.92
C ILE A 206 -31.80 -37.22 -12.49
N ASP A 207 -31.67 -37.44 -13.80
CA ASP A 207 -32.31 -38.56 -14.48
C ASP A 207 -31.93 -39.90 -13.83
N ALA A 208 -32.89 -40.54 -13.17
CA ALA A 208 -32.68 -41.74 -12.37
C ALA A 208 -32.18 -42.93 -13.20
N GLU A 209 -32.43 -42.97 -14.51
CA GLU A 209 -31.91 -44.01 -15.39
C GLU A 209 -30.39 -43.92 -15.60
N ARG A 210 -29.80 -42.72 -15.50
CA ARG A 210 -28.35 -42.50 -15.67
C ARG A 210 -27.53 -42.87 -14.43
N VAL A 211 -28.14 -42.93 -13.26
CA VAL A 211 -27.45 -43.19 -11.97
C VAL A 211 -27.54 -44.66 -11.54
N ALA A 212 -28.43 -45.45 -12.17
CA ALA A 212 -28.76 -46.81 -11.75
C ALA A 212 -27.91 -47.93 -12.41
N THR A 213 -27.00 -47.58 -13.32
CA THR A 213 -26.08 -48.48 -14.04
C THR A 213 -24.64 -48.21 -13.66
#